data_AF-L1QNV1-F1
#
_entry.id   AF-L1QNV1-F1
#
_cell.length_a   1.000
_cell.length_b   1.000
_cell.length_c   1.000
_cell.angle_alpha   90.00
_cell.angle_beta   90.00
_cell.angle_gamma   90.00
#
_symmetry.space_group_name_H-M   'P 1'
#
loop_
_entity.id
_entity.type
_entity.pdbx_description
1 polymer ?
#
loop_
_entity_poly.entity_id
_entity_poly.type
_entity_poly.pdbx_seq_one_letter_code
_entity_poly.pdbx_strand_id
1 'polypeptide(L)'
;MSNQKKFLIRVFITFICVVFLSSTSINCSINLNSIKNIEDNPIPPEIESDDFSSKTPSNYDALTNFKIARYYLLSSKSFTSESTGYIKASGFSQSIKGSKKYDGENYFSEAISYSIFKQLANRIFYNGNDITILQGTHISKDTASWNGKSEIISKDEYRKRYGGLPTAFIRYIVDSNTILSKHIEKKDNNLYTLSFSLNPLLATKAYVNEIMTSSGSVETPIFNSIIMYVTIDNNWIIQEMTIVENYDIKLSFLPGTQNATSKITETFSNINGTVILSTDELLKG
;
A
#
# COMPACT_ATOMS: atom_id res chain seq x y z
N MET A 1 -13.55 11.01 -50.73
CA MET A 1 -14.27 10.58 -49.50
C MET A 1 -13.98 9.08 -49.28
N SER A 2 -12.72 8.73 -49.05
CA SER A 2 -12.00 8.69 -47.77
C SER A 2 -12.33 7.44 -46.95
N ASN A 3 -11.34 6.54 -46.97
CA ASN A 3 -11.21 5.23 -46.35
C ASN A 3 -11.26 5.24 -44.80
N GLN A 4 -12.01 6.13 -44.17
CA GLN A 4 -12.08 6.24 -42.71
C GLN A 4 -13.20 5.44 -42.03
N LYS A 5 -14.06 4.73 -42.78
CA LYS A 5 -15.22 4.01 -42.21
C LYS A 5 -15.07 2.48 -42.08
N LYS A 6 -13.87 1.93 -42.25
CA LYS A 6 -13.62 0.47 -42.15
C LYS A 6 -12.60 0.07 -41.07
N PHE A 7 -12.42 0.88 -40.03
CA PHE A 7 -11.57 0.55 -38.87
C PHE A 7 -12.38 0.24 -37.60
N LEU A 8 -13.56 -0.35 -37.78
CA LEU A 8 -14.40 -0.90 -36.71
C LEU A 8 -14.64 -2.38 -36.99
N ILE A 9 -13.55 -3.11 -37.24
CA ILE A 9 -13.57 -4.57 -37.19
C ILE A 9 -13.22 -4.96 -35.77
N ARG A 10 -14.25 -5.50 -35.11
CA ARG A 10 -14.23 -6.18 -33.82
C ARG A 10 -12.99 -7.05 -33.66
N VAL A 11 -12.05 -6.60 -32.84
CA VAL A 11 -11.08 -7.48 -32.19
C VAL A 11 -11.64 -7.75 -30.79
N PHE A 12 -12.63 -8.63 -30.72
CA PHE A 12 -12.93 -9.36 -29.49
C PHE A 12 -11.82 -10.39 -29.31
N ILE A 13 -10.63 -9.94 -28.92
CA ILE A 13 -9.68 -10.84 -28.26
C ILE A 13 -10.12 -10.83 -26.81
N THR A 14 -10.91 -11.84 -26.45
CA THR A 14 -11.06 -12.27 -25.07
C THR A 14 -9.65 -12.66 -24.59
N PHE A 15 -8.89 -11.69 -24.08
CA PHE A 15 -7.73 -11.98 -23.25
C PHE A 15 -8.29 -12.56 -21.95
N ILE A 16 -8.54 -13.87 -21.96
CA ILE A 16 -8.55 -14.63 -20.73
C ILE A 16 -7.12 -14.54 -20.23
N CYS A 17 -6.84 -13.54 -19.40
CA CYS A 17 -5.63 -13.47 -18.60
C CYS A 17 -5.66 -14.62 -17.60
N VAL A 18 -5.35 -15.83 -18.06
CA VAL A 18 -4.89 -16.91 -17.19
C VAL A 18 -3.45 -16.56 -16.83
N VAL A 19 -3.27 -15.64 -15.88
CA VAL A 19 -2.00 -15.56 -15.16
C VAL A 19 -2.08 -16.65 -14.09
N PHE A 20 -1.58 -17.84 -14.45
CA PHE A 20 -1.08 -18.76 -13.44
C PHE A 20 0.08 -18.04 -12.74
N LEU A 21 -0.11 -17.71 -11.46
CA LEU A 21 0.98 -17.48 -10.52
C LEU A 21 1.64 -18.84 -10.27
N SER A 22 2.39 -19.33 -11.25
CA SER A 22 3.36 -20.41 -11.05
C SER A 22 4.74 -19.82 -11.30
N SER A 23 5.44 -19.64 -10.19
CA SER A 23 6.89 -19.50 -10.05
C SER A 23 7.71 -19.90 -11.30
N THR A 24 8.31 -18.91 -11.94
CA THR A 24 9.63 -19.10 -12.56
C THR A 24 10.53 -17.96 -12.11
N SER A 25 11.58 -18.37 -11.42
CA SER A 25 12.69 -17.59 -10.88
C SER A 25 13.28 -16.58 -11.86
N ILE A 26 13.40 -15.33 -11.44
CA ILE A 26 14.53 -14.48 -11.79
C ILE A 26 15.30 -14.25 -10.50
N ASN A 27 16.53 -14.76 -10.47
CA ASN A 27 17.56 -14.41 -9.51
C ASN A 27 17.77 -12.89 -9.55
N CYS A 28 17.12 -12.17 -8.65
CA CYS A 28 17.73 -11.01 -8.05
C CYS A 28 18.00 -11.41 -6.60
N SER A 29 19.27 -11.58 -6.26
CA SER A 29 19.74 -11.74 -4.89
C SER A 29 19.47 -10.45 -4.11
N ILE A 30 18.20 -10.17 -3.86
CA ILE A 30 17.77 -9.18 -2.87
C ILE A 30 17.97 -9.88 -1.54
N ASN A 31 18.91 -9.37 -0.74
CA ASN A 31 19.22 -9.90 0.57
C ASN A 31 17.94 -9.96 1.41
N LEU A 32 17.43 -11.16 1.69
CA LEU A 32 16.21 -11.37 2.51
C LEU A 32 16.32 -10.70 3.89
N ASN A 33 17.52 -10.44 4.42
CA ASN A 33 17.69 -9.70 5.66
C ASN A 33 17.27 -8.24 5.55
N SER A 34 17.34 -7.63 4.36
CA SER A 34 16.83 -6.26 4.15
C SER A 34 15.30 -6.19 4.11
N ILE A 35 14.64 -7.31 3.78
CA ILE A 35 13.18 -7.45 3.77
C ILE A 35 12.65 -7.73 5.17
N LYS A 36 13.38 -8.53 5.98
CA LYS A 36 13.08 -8.70 7.41
C LYS A 36 13.00 -7.35 8.15
N ASN A 37 13.88 -6.42 7.84
CA ASN A 37 13.94 -5.10 8.48
C ASN A 37 12.74 -4.17 8.22
N ILE A 38 11.85 -4.48 7.25
CA ILE A 38 10.66 -3.65 6.98
C ILE A 38 9.54 -3.96 7.99
N GLU A 39 9.47 -5.21 8.45
CA GLU A 39 8.57 -5.66 9.53
C GLU A 39 9.22 -5.59 10.90
N ASP A 40 10.51 -5.94 10.99
CA ASP A 40 11.25 -6.03 12.25
C ASP A 40 11.81 -4.68 12.71
N ASN A 41 11.30 -3.55 12.23
CA ASN A 41 11.75 -2.24 12.70
C ASN A 41 11.27 -2.09 14.14
N PRO A 42 12.09 -2.46 15.15
CA PRO A 42 11.64 -2.68 16.50
C PRO A 42 11.15 -1.34 17.03
N ILE A 43 10.26 -1.38 18.01
CA ILE A 43 9.96 -0.21 18.83
C ILE A 43 11.32 0.34 19.29
N PRO A 44 11.68 1.58 18.94
CA PRO A 44 12.90 2.17 19.46
C PRO A 44 12.81 2.10 21.00
N PRO A 45 13.76 1.47 21.71
CA PRO A 45 13.69 1.31 23.17
C PRO A 45 13.53 2.64 23.91
N GLU A 46 14.02 3.72 23.30
CA GLU A 46 13.90 5.10 23.77
C GLU A 46 12.43 5.57 23.93
N ILE A 47 11.49 4.99 23.18
CA ILE A 47 10.05 5.30 23.30
C ILE A 47 9.44 4.62 24.54
N GLU A 48 9.90 3.42 24.94
CA GLU A 48 9.34 2.71 26.10
C GLU A 48 9.69 3.38 27.44
N SER A 49 10.79 4.13 27.50
CA SER A 49 11.26 4.80 28.71
C SER A 49 10.76 6.24 28.91
N ASP A 50 10.11 6.83 27.90
CA ASP A 50 9.77 8.25 27.88
C ASP A 50 8.38 8.50 28.49
N ASP A 51 8.29 9.37 29.51
CA ASP A 51 7.01 9.85 30.02
C ASP A 51 6.39 10.84 29.03
N PHE A 52 5.46 10.36 28.21
CA PHE A 52 4.73 11.18 27.24
C PHE A 52 3.60 12.01 27.86
N SER A 53 3.27 11.83 29.15
CA SER A 53 2.11 12.48 29.78
C SER A 53 2.19 14.01 29.81
N SER A 54 3.40 14.58 29.73
CA SER A 54 3.66 16.02 29.73
C SER A 54 4.20 16.57 28.39
N LYS A 55 4.33 15.72 27.37
CA LYS A 55 4.93 16.09 26.08
C LYS A 55 3.86 16.21 25.00
N THR A 56 4.19 16.93 23.93
CA THR A 56 3.37 17.11 22.73
C THR A 56 4.22 16.87 21.48
N PRO A 57 3.62 16.71 20.28
CA PRO A 57 4.40 16.56 19.06
C PRO A 57 5.36 17.72 18.77
N SER A 58 5.07 18.94 19.27
CA SER A 58 5.97 20.09 19.18
C SER A 58 7.32 19.90 19.88
N ASN A 59 7.44 18.93 20.79
CA ASN A 59 8.68 18.65 21.51
C ASN A 59 9.67 17.81 20.69
N TYR A 60 9.28 17.32 19.52
CA TYR A 60 10.04 16.35 18.75
C TYR A 60 10.13 16.71 17.27
N ASP A 61 11.16 16.19 16.60
CA ASP A 61 11.25 16.30 15.14
C ASP A 61 10.24 15.37 14.43
N ALA A 62 10.09 15.54 13.11
CA ALA A 62 9.11 14.78 12.34
C ALA A 62 9.34 13.25 12.38
N LEU A 63 10.60 12.78 12.34
CA LEU A 63 10.90 11.35 12.36
C LEU A 63 10.58 10.73 13.72
N THR A 64 10.92 11.42 14.81
CA THR A 64 10.58 10.94 16.16
C THR A 64 9.07 10.89 16.35
N ASN A 65 8.34 11.94 15.95
CA ASN A 65 6.88 11.93 15.96
C ASN A 65 6.27 10.79 15.14
N PHE A 66 6.81 10.51 13.95
CA PHE A 66 6.35 9.40 13.12
C PHE A 66 6.59 8.05 13.79
N LYS A 67 7.75 7.84 14.43
CA LYS A 67 8.05 6.61 15.16
C LYS A 67 7.09 6.39 16.33
N ILE A 68 6.78 7.43 17.11
CA ILE A 68 5.81 7.36 18.22
C ILE A 68 4.41 7.04 17.68
N ALA A 69 3.96 7.74 16.64
CA ALA A 69 2.64 7.53 16.06
C ALA A 69 2.48 6.12 15.43
N ARG A 70 3.52 5.64 14.74
CA ARG A 70 3.60 4.26 14.23
C ARG A 70 3.52 3.27 15.37
N TYR A 71 4.21 3.52 16.48
CA TYR A 71 4.16 2.65 17.67
C TYR A 71 2.73 2.54 18.24
N TYR A 72 2.04 3.66 18.43
CA TYR A 72 0.66 3.63 18.94
C TYR A 72 -0.31 2.91 18.01
N LEU A 73 -0.18 3.07 16.69
CA LEU A 73 -1.02 2.36 15.75
C LEU A 73 -0.73 0.84 15.75
N LEU A 74 0.55 0.44 15.70
CA LEU A 74 0.94 -0.97 15.69
C LEU A 74 0.65 -1.69 17.03
N SER A 75 0.60 -0.94 18.13
CA SER A 75 0.23 -1.44 19.45
C SER A 75 -1.27 -1.33 19.75
N SER A 76 -2.05 -0.81 18.81
CA SER A 76 -3.49 -0.65 19.00
C SER A 76 -4.18 -2.01 19.04
N LYS A 77 -5.26 -2.11 19.82
CA LYS A 77 -6.11 -3.31 19.88
C LYS A 77 -6.93 -3.51 18.62
N SER A 78 -7.17 -2.44 17.86
CA SER A 78 -7.96 -2.48 16.64
C SER A 78 -7.78 -1.19 15.88
N PHE A 79 -8.05 -1.21 14.57
CA PHE A 79 -8.26 0.00 13.78
C PHE A 79 -9.04 -0.32 12.50
N THR A 80 -9.57 0.73 11.88
CA THR A 80 -10.03 0.72 10.49
C THR A 80 -9.35 1.82 9.71
N SER A 81 -9.14 1.61 8.42
CA SER A 81 -8.71 2.67 7.51
C SER A 81 -9.39 2.55 6.17
N GLU A 82 -9.55 3.69 5.52
CA GLU A 82 -10.06 3.81 4.15
C GLU A 82 -9.06 4.61 3.34
N SER A 83 -8.81 4.18 2.11
CA SER A 83 -7.88 4.82 1.19
C SER A 83 -8.53 5.12 -0.14
N THR A 84 -8.18 6.27 -0.70
CA THR A 84 -8.50 6.63 -2.08
C THR A 84 -7.26 7.16 -2.76
N GLY A 85 -7.17 6.96 -4.07
CA GLY A 85 -6.02 7.42 -4.80
C GLY A 85 -6.17 7.30 -6.30
N TYR A 86 -5.09 7.66 -6.98
CA TYR A 86 -4.97 7.50 -8.41
C TYR A 86 -3.53 7.21 -8.82
N ILE A 87 -3.39 6.63 -10.00
CA ILE A 87 -2.16 6.59 -10.80
C ILE A 87 -2.47 7.27 -12.13
N LYS A 88 -1.59 8.15 -12.58
CA LYS A 88 -1.68 8.82 -13.88
C LYS A 88 -0.36 8.65 -14.62
N ALA A 89 -0.44 8.23 -15.86
CA ALA A 89 0.68 8.30 -16.80
C ALA A 89 0.18 8.72 -18.18
N SER A 90 1.09 8.85 -19.15
CA SER A 90 0.69 9.14 -20.53
C SER A 90 -0.24 8.05 -21.06
N GLY A 91 -1.47 8.44 -21.41
CA GLY A 91 -2.45 7.53 -22.01
C GLY A 91 -3.18 6.59 -21.06
N PHE A 92 -2.89 6.56 -19.75
CA PHE A 92 -3.71 5.80 -18.79
C PHE A 92 -3.88 6.51 -17.45
N SER A 93 -5.05 6.30 -16.85
CA SER A 93 -5.35 6.69 -15.47
C SER A 93 -6.03 5.54 -14.77
N GLN A 94 -5.66 5.32 -13.52
CA GLN A 94 -6.20 4.25 -12.69
C GLN A 94 -6.67 4.86 -11.37
N SER A 95 -7.89 4.55 -10.96
CA SER A 95 -8.39 4.91 -9.63
C SER A 95 -8.08 3.78 -8.65
N ILE A 96 -7.80 4.15 -7.41
CA ILE A 96 -7.54 3.24 -6.30
C ILE A 96 -8.55 3.53 -5.20
N LYS A 97 -9.16 2.49 -4.67
CA LYS A 97 -9.93 2.48 -3.43
C LYS A 97 -9.46 1.30 -2.60
N GLY A 98 -9.33 1.48 -1.30
CA GLY A 98 -9.02 0.36 -0.42
C GLY A 98 -9.52 0.60 0.98
N SER A 99 -9.59 -0.48 1.75
CA SER A 99 -9.91 -0.43 3.17
C SER A 99 -9.07 -1.44 3.92
N LYS A 100 -8.82 -1.17 5.20
CA LYS A 100 -8.17 -2.12 6.12
C LYS A 100 -8.96 -2.17 7.41
N LYS A 101 -8.95 -3.34 8.04
CA LYS A 101 -9.54 -3.58 9.35
C LYS A 101 -8.60 -4.49 10.13
N TYR A 102 -8.44 -4.18 11.41
CA TYR A 102 -7.70 -4.99 12.37
C TYR A 102 -8.49 -5.03 13.66
N ASP A 103 -8.68 -6.22 14.24
CA ASP A 103 -9.43 -6.42 15.48
C ASP A 103 -8.56 -6.86 16.67
N GLY A 104 -7.23 -6.86 16.50
CA GLY A 104 -6.28 -7.30 17.52
C GLY A 104 -5.72 -8.70 17.27
N GLU A 105 -6.39 -9.48 16.42
CA GLU A 105 -6.00 -10.87 16.10
C GLU A 105 -5.96 -11.10 14.59
N ASN A 106 -6.99 -10.64 13.90
CA ASN A 106 -7.22 -10.79 12.48
C ASN A 106 -7.05 -9.47 11.75
N TYR A 107 -6.56 -9.57 10.53
CA TYR A 107 -6.41 -8.46 9.61
C TYR A 107 -7.20 -8.73 8.34
N PHE A 108 -7.91 -7.72 7.86
CA PHE A 108 -8.60 -7.73 6.59
C PHE A 108 -8.19 -6.50 5.79
N SER A 109 -8.02 -6.66 4.48
CA SER A 109 -7.92 -5.54 3.56
C SER A 109 -8.65 -5.79 2.26
N GLU A 110 -9.27 -4.75 1.73
CA GLU A 110 -9.84 -4.72 0.37
C GLU A 110 -9.07 -3.70 -0.46
N ALA A 111 -8.78 -4.02 -1.71
CA ALA A 111 -8.22 -3.09 -2.68
C ALA A 111 -8.91 -3.26 -4.02
N ILE A 112 -9.41 -2.16 -4.57
CA ILE A 112 -10.00 -2.05 -5.91
C ILE A 112 -9.18 -1.05 -6.70
N SER A 113 -8.67 -1.50 -7.83
CA SER A 113 -7.91 -0.70 -8.77
C SER A 113 -8.54 -0.81 -10.15
N TYR A 114 -8.94 0.34 -10.70
CA TYR A 114 -9.77 0.38 -11.90
C TYR A 114 -9.23 1.35 -12.95
N SER A 115 -9.03 0.84 -14.15
CA SER A 115 -8.85 1.61 -15.37
C SER A 115 -9.51 0.88 -16.55
N ILE A 116 -9.60 1.55 -17.70
CA ILE A 116 -10.06 0.91 -18.94
C ILE A 116 -9.08 -0.15 -19.48
N PHE A 117 -7.81 -0.12 -19.06
CA PHE A 117 -6.77 -1.03 -19.55
C PHE A 117 -6.51 -2.20 -18.60
N LYS A 118 -6.64 -1.98 -17.30
CA LYS A 118 -6.36 -2.95 -16.24
C LYS A 118 -7.30 -2.74 -15.07
N GLN A 119 -7.87 -3.84 -14.60
CA GLN A 119 -8.71 -3.91 -13.41
C GLN A 119 -8.13 -4.98 -12.48
N LEU A 120 -8.13 -4.69 -11.19
CA LEU A 120 -7.68 -5.59 -10.13
C LEU A 120 -8.52 -5.32 -8.89
N ALA A 121 -9.09 -6.36 -8.31
CA ALA A 121 -9.78 -6.27 -7.04
C ALA A 121 -9.36 -7.47 -6.19
N ASN A 122 -8.88 -7.22 -4.97
CA ASN A 122 -8.46 -8.26 -4.05
C ASN A 122 -8.99 -7.98 -2.65
N ARG A 123 -9.41 -9.04 -1.97
CA ARG A 123 -9.55 -9.08 -0.52
C ARG A 123 -8.49 -9.98 0.06
N ILE A 124 -7.93 -9.58 1.19
CA ILE A 124 -6.95 -10.34 1.94
C ILE A 124 -7.48 -10.50 3.36
N PHE A 125 -7.43 -11.72 3.88
CA PHE A 125 -7.67 -12.03 5.27
C PHE A 125 -6.45 -12.74 5.85
N TYR A 126 -6.00 -12.31 7.02
CA TYR A 126 -4.86 -12.88 7.72
C TYR A 126 -5.20 -13.06 9.20
N ASN A 127 -5.08 -14.30 9.69
CA ASN A 127 -5.45 -14.69 11.07
C ASN A 127 -4.22 -14.95 11.96
N GLY A 128 -3.06 -14.42 11.59
CA GLY A 128 -1.79 -14.69 12.28
C GLY A 128 -1.03 -15.91 11.76
N ASN A 129 -1.68 -16.83 11.03
CA ASN A 129 -1.04 -18.03 10.47
C ASN A 129 -1.10 -18.03 8.94
N ASP A 130 -2.31 -18.04 8.39
CA ASP A 130 -2.58 -18.20 6.97
C ASP A 130 -3.06 -16.89 6.36
N ILE A 131 -2.67 -16.66 5.10
CA ILE A 131 -3.10 -15.50 4.33
C ILE A 131 -4.00 -15.98 3.20
N THR A 132 -5.29 -15.66 3.30
CA THR A 132 -6.26 -15.93 2.24
C THR A 132 -6.38 -14.71 1.34
N ILE A 133 -6.18 -14.90 0.04
CA ILE A 133 -6.40 -13.88 -0.98
C ILE A 133 -7.62 -14.29 -1.80
N LEU A 134 -8.60 -13.42 -1.93
CA LEU A 134 -9.78 -13.59 -2.77
C LEU A 134 -9.79 -12.53 -3.87
N GLN A 135 -9.80 -12.98 -5.11
CA GLN A 135 -9.90 -12.11 -6.27
C GLN A 135 -11.37 -11.71 -6.51
N GLY A 136 -11.59 -10.42 -6.75
CA GLY A 136 -12.88 -9.90 -7.19
C GLY A 136 -13.11 -10.15 -8.68
N THR A 137 -14.38 -10.24 -9.07
CA THR A 137 -14.85 -10.28 -10.45
C THR A 137 -15.78 -9.08 -10.72
N HIS A 138 -16.24 -8.89 -11.95
CA HIS A 138 -17.15 -7.79 -12.33
C HIS A 138 -16.73 -6.43 -11.75
N ILE A 139 -15.45 -6.09 -11.93
CA ILE A 139 -14.80 -4.97 -11.25
C ILE A 139 -15.26 -3.65 -11.86
N SER A 140 -15.68 -2.73 -10.99
CA SER A 140 -16.00 -1.35 -11.33
C SER A 140 -15.02 -0.39 -10.63
N LYS A 141 -15.30 0.92 -10.71
CA LYS A 141 -14.46 1.94 -10.08
C LYS A 141 -14.39 1.79 -8.56
N ASP A 142 -15.48 1.35 -7.94
CA ASP A 142 -15.69 1.40 -6.50
C ASP A 142 -16.26 0.11 -5.90
N THR A 143 -16.56 -0.89 -6.75
CA THR A 143 -17.15 -2.18 -6.36
C THR A 143 -16.56 -3.35 -7.14
N ALA A 144 -16.71 -4.56 -6.61
CA ALA A 144 -16.42 -5.83 -7.28
C ALA A 144 -17.32 -6.92 -6.70
N SER A 145 -17.50 -8.02 -7.42
CA SER A 145 -18.17 -9.24 -6.93
C SER A 145 -17.15 -10.19 -6.30
N TRP A 146 -17.43 -10.70 -5.12
CA TRP A 146 -16.47 -11.46 -4.30
C TRP A 146 -16.68 -12.97 -4.40
N ASN A 147 -16.70 -13.48 -5.63
CA ASN A 147 -16.91 -14.88 -5.97
C ASN A 147 -15.82 -15.42 -6.93
N GLY A 148 -14.68 -14.73 -6.99
CA GLY A 148 -13.57 -15.13 -7.84
C GLY A 148 -12.70 -16.22 -7.21
N LYS A 149 -11.48 -16.37 -7.75
CA LYS A 149 -10.52 -17.36 -7.26
C LYS A 149 -10.03 -16.99 -5.88
N SER A 150 -9.94 -17.99 -5.02
CA SER A 150 -9.30 -17.88 -3.71
C SER A 150 -8.02 -18.71 -3.69
N GLU A 151 -6.99 -18.18 -3.04
CA GLU A 151 -5.77 -18.90 -2.70
C GLU A 151 -5.45 -18.69 -1.21
N ILE A 152 -4.88 -19.71 -0.59
CA ILE A 152 -4.30 -19.63 0.75
C ILE A 152 -2.80 -19.76 0.59
N ILE A 153 -2.04 -18.79 1.09
CA ILE A 153 -0.59 -18.77 1.01
C ILE A 153 0.03 -18.53 2.39
N SER A 154 1.26 -19.02 2.56
CA SER A 154 2.03 -18.78 3.78
C SER A 154 2.57 -17.35 3.83
N LYS A 155 2.99 -16.91 5.03
CA LYS A 155 3.69 -15.63 5.23
C LYS A 155 4.90 -15.47 4.33
N ASP A 156 5.70 -16.53 4.17
CA ASP A 156 6.93 -16.47 3.38
C ASP A 156 6.65 -16.36 1.88
N GLU A 157 5.63 -17.06 1.39
CA GLU A 157 5.21 -16.91 -0.01
C GLU A 157 4.60 -15.52 -0.26
N TYR A 158 3.81 -15.00 0.68
CA TYR A 158 3.29 -13.63 0.58
C TYR A 158 4.44 -12.61 0.56
N ARG A 159 5.43 -12.72 1.46
CA ARG A 159 6.61 -11.83 1.48
C ARG A 159 7.41 -11.90 0.19
N LYS A 160 7.60 -13.09 -0.36
CA LYS A 160 8.27 -13.27 -1.65
C LYS A 160 7.53 -12.54 -2.77
N ARG A 161 6.20 -12.58 -2.75
CA ARG A 161 5.33 -12.00 -3.78
C ARG A 161 5.16 -10.47 -3.64
N TYR A 162 4.97 -9.98 -2.42
CA TYR A 162 4.59 -8.58 -2.16
C TYR A 162 5.67 -7.75 -1.45
N GLY A 163 6.76 -8.38 -0.99
CA GLY A 163 7.86 -7.69 -0.31
C GLY A 163 7.64 -7.42 1.19
N GLY A 164 6.54 -7.90 1.76
CA GLY A 164 6.22 -7.79 3.19
C GLY A 164 4.91 -8.50 3.48
N LEU A 165 4.39 -8.42 4.70
CA LEU A 165 3.14 -9.00 5.17
C LEU A 165 1.95 -8.10 4.84
N PRO A 166 0.72 -8.63 4.79
CA PRO A 166 -0.46 -7.82 4.52
C PRO A 166 -0.71 -6.74 5.59
N THR A 167 -0.21 -6.95 6.81
CA THR A 167 -0.37 -6.05 7.97
C THR A 167 0.58 -4.86 8.00
N ALA A 168 1.48 -4.71 7.02
CA ALA A 168 2.42 -3.61 7.03
C ALA A 168 1.68 -2.26 7.01
N PHE A 169 1.95 -1.42 8.00
CA PHE A 169 1.40 -0.06 8.08
C PHE A 169 1.77 0.76 6.82
N ILE A 170 3.01 0.64 6.38
CA ILE A 170 3.57 1.34 5.23
C ILE A 170 4.59 0.44 4.51
N ARG A 171 4.71 0.60 3.19
CA ARG A 171 5.62 -0.19 2.34
C ARG A 171 7.01 0.44 2.14
N TYR A 172 7.20 1.66 2.64
CA TYR A 172 8.46 2.39 2.53
C TYR A 172 9.28 2.26 3.80
N ILE A 173 10.60 2.17 3.64
CA ILE A 173 11.54 2.32 4.75
C ILE A 173 11.64 3.81 5.06
N VAL A 174 11.23 4.21 6.26
CA VAL A 174 11.26 5.60 6.74
C VAL A 174 12.19 5.69 7.95
N ASP A 175 13.45 6.04 7.70
CA ASP A 175 14.47 6.19 8.74
C ASP A 175 15.49 7.28 8.36
N SER A 176 16.49 7.49 9.22
CA SER A 176 17.53 8.50 8.99
C SER A 176 18.38 8.28 7.74
N ASN A 177 18.46 7.04 7.22
CA ASN A 177 19.22 6.70 6.03
C ASN A 177 18.40 6.87 4.74
N THR A 178 17.07 6.81 4.84
CA THR A 178 16.18 6.97 3.69
C THR A 178 15.55 8.35 3.59
N ILE A 179 15.56 9.16 4.65
CA ILE A 179 15.00 10.52 4.63
C ILE A 179 15.99 11.50 3.99
N LEU A 180 15.56 12.16 2.91
CA LEU A 180 16.28 13.27 2.27
C LEU A 180 15.94 14.61 2.92
N SER A 181 14.68 14.81 3.31
CA SER A 181 14.24 15.96 4.09
C SER A 181 13.02 15.61 4.94
N LYS A 182 12.88 16.28 6.07
CA LYS A 182 11.74 16.12 6.98
C LYS A 182 11.30 17.46 7.57
N HIS A 183 9.99 17.62 7.76
CA HIS A 183 9.40 18.83 8.34
C HIS A 183 8.21 18.47 9.24
N ILE A 184 8.00 19.24 10.31
CA ILE A 184 6.79 19.17 11.12
C ILE A 184 6.11 20.54 11.08
N GLU A 185 4.81 20.54 10.82
CA GLU A 185 3.99 21.73 10.83
C GLU A 185 2.82 21.53 11.79
N LYS A 186 2.67 22.44 12.77
CA LYS A 186 1.47 22.48 13.60
C LYS A 186 0.34 23.11 12.79
N LYS A 187 -0.81 22.43 12.74
CA LYS A 187 -2.05 22.88 12.11
C LYS A 187 -3.03 23.40 13.17
N ASP A 188 -4.10 24.02 12.70
CA ASP A 188 -5.25 24.33 13.54
C ASP A 188 -5.85 23.04 14.14
N ASN A 189 -6.62 23.17 15.22
CA ASN A 189 -7.28 22.04 15.91
C ASN A 189 -6.34 20.99 16.52
N ASN A 190 -5.14 21.39 16.97
CA ASN A 190 -4.19 20.49 17.65
C ASN A 190 -3.71 19.31 16.79
N LEU A 191 -3.70 19.48 15.47
CA LEU A 191 -3.13 18.52 14.53
C LEU A 191 -1.70 18.93 14.12
N TYR A 192 -0.91 17.95 13.69
CA TYR A 192 0.44 18.14 13.16
C TYR A 192 0.58 17.37 11.86
N THR A 193 1.18 18.00 10.85
CA THR A 193 1.58 17.33 9.61
C THR A 193 3.09 17.09 9.63
N LEU A 194 3.46 15.81 9.54
CA LEU A 194 4.82 15.33 9.37
C LEU A 194 5.06 15.08 7.88
N SER A 195 6.02 15.78 7.28
CA SER A 195 6.34 15.67 5.86
C SER A 195 7.72 15.05 5.68
N PHE A 196 7.85 14.12 4.73
CA PHE A 196 9.10 13.44 4.39
C PHE A 196 9.32 13.39 2.88
N SER A 197 10.52 13.74 2.43
CA SER A 197 11.03 13.34 1.12
C SER A 197 11.96 12.16 1.31
N LEU A 198 11.70 11.05 0.60
CA LEU A 198 12.45 9.81 0.77
C LEU A 198 13.37 9.54 -0.41
N ASN A 199 14.50 8.89 -0.14
CA ASN A 199 15.40 8.35 -1.15
C ASN A 199 14.64 7.26 -1.92
N PRO A 200 14.37 7.47 -3.22
CA PRO A 200 13.45 6.62 -3.94
C PRO A 200 13.97 5.19 -4.16
N LEU A 201 15.29 4.99 -4.17
CA LEU A 201 15.89 3.66 -4.30
C LEU A 201 15.92 2.91 -2.96
N LEU A 202 16.37 3.59 -1.89
CA LEU A 202 16.54 2.93 -0.59
C LEU A 202 15.20 2.69 0.11
N ALA A 203 14.24 3.59 -0.05
CA ALA A 203 12.95 3.50 0.62
C ALA A 203 12.02 2.43 0.01
N THR A 204 12.22 2.03 -1.25
CA THR A 204 11.28 1.16 -2.00
C THR A 204 11.74 -0.28 -2.19
N LYS A 205 12.85 -0.68 -1.56
CA LYS A 205 13.53 -1.97 -1.78
C LYS A 205 12.61 -3.18 -1.86
N ALA A 206 11.56 -3.24 -1.05
CA ALA A 206 10.57 -4.33 -1.13
C ALA A 206 9.23 -3.92 -1.75
N TYR A 207 8.88 -2.63 -1.73
CA TYR A 207 7.67 -2.13 -2.36
C TYR A 207 7.63 -2.40 -3.88
N VAL A 208 8.79 -2.46 -4.53
CA VAL A 208 8.90 -2.86 -5.94
C VAL A 208 8.22 -4.22 -6.22
N ASN A 209 8.23 -5.17 -5.26
CA ASN A 209 7.60 -6.48 -5.44
C ASN A 209 6.07 -6.36 -5.51
N GLU A 210 5.47 -5.52 -4.66
CA GLU A 210 4.03 -5.27 -4.68
C GLU A 210 3.58 -4.62 -5.99
N ILE A 211 4.33 -3.64 -6.49
CA ILE A 211 4.06 -3.01 -7.79
C ILE A 211 4.17 -4.04 -8.92
N MET A 212 5.24 -4.84 -8.95
CA MET A 212 5.42 -5.88 -9.96
C MET A 212 4.25 -6.86 -9.98
N THR A 213 3.88 -7.39 -8.81
CA THR A 213 2.77 -8.34 -8.66
C THR A 213 1.42 -7.74 -9.07
N SER A 214 1.13 -6.51 -8.67
CA SER A 214 -0.20 -5.92 -8.83
C SER A 214 -0.42 -5.29 -10.20
N SER A 215 0.63 -4.74 -10.81
CA SER A 215 0.55 -4.07 -12.12
C SER A 215 0.72 -5.03 -13.30
N GLY A 216 1.42 -6.15 -13.11
CA GLY A 216 1.90 -6.97 -14.23
C GLY A 216 3.02 -6.31 -15.02
N SER A 217 3.80 -5.43 -14.37
CA SER A 217 5.01 -4.83 -14.95
C SER A 217 5.99 -5.92 -15.38
N VAL A 218 6.67 -5.70 -16.51
CA VAL A 218 7.65 -6.65 -17.07
C VAL A 218 9.07 -6.34 -16.62
N GLU A 219 9.29 -5.16 -16.04
CA GLU A 219 10.58 -4.71 -15.51
C GLU A 219 10.36 -4.02 -14.15
N THR A 220 11.38 -4.06 -13.30
CA THR A 220 11.33 -3.40 -11.99
C THR A 220 11.10 -1.90 -12.17
N PRO A 221 10.10 -1.30 -11.49
CA PRO A 221 9.85 0.12 -11.60
C PRO A 221 11.02 0.93 -11.01
N ILE A 222 11.30 2.08 -11.61
CA ILE A 222 12.35 3.00 -11.15
C ILE A 222 11.67 4.20 -10.51
N PHE A 223 11.78 4.32 -9.19
CA PHE A 223 11.23 5.46 -8.46
C PHE A 223 12.12 6.70 -8.63
N ASN A 224 11.49 7.82 -8.93
CA ASN A 224 12.13 9.12 -9.12
C ASN A 224 11.92 10.04 -7.91
N SER A 225 10.75 9.97 -7.28
CA SER A 225 10.46 10.73 -6.07
C SER A 225 9.37 10.07 -5.23
N ILE A 226 9.45 10.27 -3.91
CA ILE A 226 8.48 9.79 -2.93
C ILE A 226 8.34 10.86 -1.86
N ILE A 227 7.12 11.37 -1.71
CA ILE A 227 6.77 12.35 -0.68
C ILE A 227 5.67 11.75 0.18
N MET A 228 5.91 11.72 1.48
CA MET A 228 4.97 11.22 2.46
C MET A 228 4.54 12.34 3.40
N TYR A 229 3.25 12.42 3.66
CA TYR A 229 2.63 13.29 4.65
C TYR A 229 1.88 12.43 5.65
N VAL A 230 2.08 12.66 6.94
CA VAL A 230 1.36 11.97 8.03
C VAL A 230 0.76 13.01 8.94
N THR A 231 -0.54 12.96 9.13
CA THR A 231 -1.25 13.84 10.07
C THR A 231 -1.51 13.10 11.37
N ILE A 232 -1.07 13.69 12.48
CA ILE A 232 -1.26 13.16 13.84
C ILE A 232 -1.93 14.21 14.73
N ASP A 233 -2.60 13.77 15.80
CA ASP A 233 -3.10 14.66 16.85
C ASP A 233 -2.07 14.91 17.97
N ASN A 234 -2.46 15.67 19.00
CA ASN A 234 -1.63 15.93 20.19
C ASN A 234 -1.22 14.66 20.96
N ASN A 235 -1.91 13.52 20.76
CA ASN A 235 -1.64 12.25 21.40
C ASN A 235 -0.92 11.26 20.46
N TRP A 236 -0.34 11.76 19.36
CA TRP A 236 0.31 10.97 18.31
C TRP A 236 -0.61 9.92 17.66
N ILE A 237 -1.93 10.08 17.75
CA ILE A 237 -2.87 9.22 17.06
C ILE A 237 -2.91 9.65 15.60
N ILE A 238 -2.55 8.72 14.71
CA ILE A 238 -2.57 8.93 13.26
C ILE A 238 -3.99 9.15 12.80
N GLN A 239 -4.21 10.23 12.04
CA GLN A 239 -5.48 10.58 11.43
C GLN A 239 -5.47 10.26 9.94
N GLU A 240 -4.38 10.61 9.25
CA GLU A 240 -4.26 10.48 7.80
C GLU A 240 -2.81 10.25 7.39
N MET A 241 -2.61 9.48 6.32
CA MET A 241 -1.35 9.36 5.61
C MET A 241 -1.57 9.57 4.12
N THR A 242 -0.81 10.48 3.51
CA THR A 242 -0.81 10.70 2.06
C THR A 242 0.58 10.42 1.50
N ILE A 243 0.64 9.63 0.44
CA ILE A 243 1.87 9.30 -0.27
C ILE A 243 1.72 9.74 -1.73
N VAL A 244 2.71 10.47 -2.22
CA VAL A 244 2.80 10.94 -3.60
C VAL A 244 4.09 10.39 -4.19
N GLU A 245 4.00 9.77 -5.35
CA GLU A 245 5.13 9.12 -6.01
C GLU A 245 5.25 9.57 -7.45
N ASN A 246 6.48 9.55 -7.95
CA ASN A 246 6.77 9.52 -9.38
C ASN A 246 7.71 8.35 -9.67
N TYR A 247 7.38 7.54 -10.66
CA TYR A 247 8.19 6.40 -11.05
C TYR A 247 8.00 6.04 -12.51
N ASP A 248 9.02 5.43 -13.09
CA ASP A 248 8.99 4.87 -14.43
C ASP A 248 8.61 3.38 -14.37
N ILE A 249 7.64 2.98 -15.18
CA ILE A 249 7.10 1.63 -15.21
C ILE A 249 6.92 1.13 -16.63
N LYS A 250 7.21 -0.16 -16.85
CA LYS A 250 7.03 -0.82 -18.15
C LYS A 250 5.93 -1.87 -18.05
N LEU A 251 4.77 -1.55 -18.62
CA LEU A 251 3.60 -2.41 -18.59
C LEU A 251 3.54 -3.24 -19.87
N SER A 252 3.26 -4.54 -19.75
CA SER A 252 3.22 -5.46 -20.90
C SER A 252 2.23 -5.07 -22.00
N PHE A 253 1.20 -4.29 -21.65
CA PHE A 253 0.12 -3.87 -22.54
C PHE A 253 0.25 -2.45 -23.09
N LEU A 254 1.32 -1.71 -22.75
CA LEU A 254 1.59 -0.36 -23.28
C LEU A 254 2.95 -0.31 -23.99
N PRO A 255 3.09 0.52 -25.04
CA PRO A 255 4.36 0.70 -25.71
C PRO A 255 5.32 1.52 -24.84
N GLY A 256 6.53 0.99 -24.61
CA GLY A 256 7.62 1.69 -23.94
C GLY A 256 7.42 1.92 -22.44
N THR A 257 8.37 2.63 -21.85
CA THR A 257 8.35 3.02 -20.44
C THR A 257 7.44 4.22 -20.23
N GLN A 258 6.58 4.14 -19.23
CA GLN A 258 5.67 5.20 -18.84
C GLN A 258 6.15 5.86 -17.56
N ASN A 259 6.19 7.20 -17.55
CA ASN A 259 6.35 7.95 -16.32
C ASN A 259 4.97 8.09 -15.65
N ALA A 260 4.84 7.49 -14.48
CA ALA A 260 3.62 7.46 -13.69
C ALA A 260 3.76 8.33 -12.44
N THR A 261 2.68 9.06 -12.14
CA THR A 261 2.52 9.78 -10.87
C THR A 261 1.36 9.16 -10.10
N SER A 262 1.59 8.79 -8.85
CA SER A 262 0.56 8.28 -7.96
C SER A 262 0.30 9.24 -6.80
N LYS A 263 -0.94 9.22 -6.30
CA LYS A 263 -1.28 9.79 -4.99
C LYS A 263 -2.26 8.86 -4.31
N ILE A 264 -1.95 8.44 -3.10
CA ILE A 264 -2.86 7.66 -2.25
C ILE A 264 -2.97 8.39 -0.92
N THR A 265 -4.20 8.59 -0.47
CA THR A 265 -4.52 9.14 0.84
C THR A 265 -5.30 8.08 1.61
N GLU A 266 -4.84 7.74 2.81
CA GLU A 266 -5.42 6.77 3.73
C GLU A 266 -5.79 7.47 5.04
N THR A 267 -7.05 7.35 5.46
CA THR A 267 -7.58 7.94 6.69
C THR A 267 -7.84 6.82 7.71
N PHE A 268 -7.43 7.04 8.96
CA PHE A 268 -7.51 6.05 10.04
C PHE A 268 -8.65 6.41 11.00
N SER A 269 -9.28 5.39 11.54
CA SER A 269 -10.43 5.49 12.45
C SER A 269 -10.53 4.26 13.36
N ASN A 270 -11.40 4.32 14.37
CA ASN A 270 -11.65 3.21 15.31
C ASN A 270 -10.38 2.62 15.97
N ILE A 271 -9.34 3.44 16.14
CA ILE A 271 -8.11 3.05 16.82
C ILE A 271 -8.44 2.74 18.29
N ASN A 272 -8.15 1.52 18.74
CA ASN A 272 -8.56 0.98 20.05
C ASN A 272 -10.09 0.94 20.29
N GLY A 273 -10.89 1.05 19.22
CA GLY A 273 -12.35 0.92 19.26
C GLY A 273 -12.82 -0.53 19.21
N THR A 274 -14.08 -0.74 18.78
CA THR A 274 -14.61 -2.07 18.50
C THR A 274 -14.56 -2.35 17.00
N VAL A 275 -13.80 -3.37 16.63
CA VAL A 275 -13.76 -3.94 15.28
C VAL A 275 -13.99 -5.44 15.43
N ILE A 276 -14.85 -6.02 14.61
CA ILE A 276 -15.14 -7.46 14.65
C ILE A 276 -14.90 -8.01 13.26
N LEU A 277 -14.00 -8.98 13.14
CA LEU A 277 -13.72 -9.66 11.89
C LEU A 277 -14.02 -11.15 12.00
N SER A 278 -14.45 -11.72 10.87
CA SER A 278 -14.52 -13.15 10.65
C SER A 278 -14.11 -13.44 9.21
N THR A 279 -13.86 -14.70 8.88
CA THR A 279 -13.60 -15.11 7.50
C THR A 279 -14.74 -14.77 6.55
N ASP A 280 -15.98 -14.63 7.04
CA ASP A 280 -17.11 -14.21 6.21
C ASP A 280 -16.94 -12.80 5.64
N GLU A 281 -16.06 -11.97 6.25
CA GLU A 281 -15.70 -10.65 5.73
C GLU A 281 -15.16 -10.74 4.29
N LEU A 282 -14.52 -11.85 3.92
CA LEU A 282 -14.08 -12.10 2.54
C LEU A 282 -15.25 -12.10 1.55
N LEU A 283 -16.44 -12.55 1.97
CA LEU A 283 -17.59 -12.77 1.09
C LEU A 283 -18.66 -11.68 1.21
N LYS A 284 -18.61 -10.80 2.23
CA LYS A 284 -19.61 -9.74 2.44
C LYS A 284 -19.59 -8.71 1.31
N GLY A 285 -20.70 -8.50 0.61
CA GLY A 285 -20.83 -7.54 -0.50
C GLY A 285 -21.72 -8.10 -1.58
#